data_AF-A0A952RRI0-F1
#
_entry.id   AF-A0A952RRI0-F1
#
_cell.length_a   1.000
_cell.length_b   1.000
_cell.length_c   1.000
_cell.angle_alpha   90.00
_cell.angle_beta   90.00
_cell.angle_gamma   90.00
#
_symmetry.space_group_name_H-M   'P 1'
#
loop_
_entity.id
_entity.type
_entity.pdbx_description
1 polymer ?
#
loop_
_entity_poly.entity_id
_entity_poly.type
_entity_poly.pdbx_seq_one_letter_code
_entity_poly.pdbx_strand_id
1 'polypeptide(L)' 'MNVEVVGPDATRTVLPHRQGCEDGIGWRWDAAAGPKKVLLCPSTCDTVKVQNGGRVEIELACVDRPDAIH' A
#
# COMPACT_ATOMS: atom_id res chain seq x y z
N MET A 1 5.32 6.57 -4.78
CA MET A 1 3.97 5.98 -4.77
C MET A 1 3.67 5.55 -3.35
N ASN A 2 2.54 6.00 -2.83
CA ASN A 2 2.06 5.63 -1.50
C ASN A 2 0.73 4.89 -1.62
N VAL A 3 0.51 3.92 -0.74
CA VAL A 3 -0.78 3.23 -0.58
C VAL A 3 -1.21 3.47 0.86
N GLU A 4 -2.41 4.00 1.04
CA GLU A 4 -2.91 4.44 2.34
C GLU A 4 -4.28 3.84 2.63
N VAL A 5 -4.54 3.56 3.90
CA VAL A 5 -5.89 3.32 4.40
C VAL A 5 -6.34 4.59 5.11
N VAL A 6 -7.51 5.10 4.69
CA VAL A 6 -8.17 6.21 5.35
C VAL A 6 -9.38 5.67 6.09
N GLY A 7 -9.36 5.80 7.41
CA GLY A 7 -10.46 5.39 8.28
C GLY A 7 -11.68 6.30 8.20
N PRO A 8 -12.82 5.87 8.79
CA PRO A 8 -14.06 6.66 8.80
C PRO A 8 -13.93 7.97 9.59
N ASP A 9 -12.98 8.05 10.51
CA ASP A 9 -12.58 9.23 11.28
C ASP A 9 -11.58 10.13 10.53
N ALA A 10 -11.32 9.83 9.25
CA ALA A 10 -10.29 10.45 8.41
C ALA A 10 -8.84 10.22 8.89
N THR A 11 -8.60 9.29 9.83
CA THR A 11 -7.25 8.88 10.20
C THR A 11 -6.58 8.21 9.01
N ARG A 12 -5.36 8.64 8.67
CA ARG A 12 -4.59 8.13 7.54
C ARG A 12 -3.44 7.25 8.02
N THR A 13 -3.35 6.06 7.43
CA THR A 13 -2.27 5.11 7.70
C THR A 13 -1.57 4.77 6.40
N VAL A 14 -0.31 5.20 6.26
CA VAL A 14 0.55 4.79 5.14
C VAL A 14 0.95 3.33 5.31
N LEU A 15 0.69 2.51 4.30
CA LEU A 15 1.03 1.11 4.30
C LEU A 15 2.45 0.91 3.71
N PRO A 16 3.35 0.19 4.41
CA PRO A 16 4.67 -0.10 3.88
C PRO A 16 4.59 -1.07 2.69
N HIS A 17 5.48 -0.90 1.72
CA HIS A 17 5.70 -1.91 0.68
C HIS A 17 6.48 -3.09 1.26
N ARG A 18 5.92 -4.30 1.17
CA ARG A 18 6.47 -5.54 1.75
C ARG A 18 6.34 -6.69 0.76
N GLN A 19 7.41 -7.08 0.06
CA GLN A 19 7.31 -8.15 -0.94
C GLN A 19 6.78 -9.47 -0.36
N GLY A 20 7.26 -9.89 0.83
CA GLY A 20 6.87 -11.15 1.46
C GLY A 20 5.66 -11.07 2.39
N CYS A 21 5.19 -9.86 2.74
CA CYS A 21 4.17 -9.65 3.78
C CYS A 21 4.56 -10.31 5.13
N GLU A 22 5.83 -10.23 5.52
CA GLU A 22 6.42 -10.93 6.67
C GLU A 22 5.72 -10.58 8.00
N ASP A 23 5.31 -9.32 8.16
CA ASP A 23 4.58 -8.82 9.34
C ASP A 23 3.05 -8.81 9.17
N GLY A 24 2.53 -9.31 8.04
CA GLY A 24 1.11 -9.27 7.69
C GLY A 24 0.53 -7.87 7.38
N ILE A 25 1.26 -6.80 7.72
CA ILE A 25 0.90 -5.40 7.46
C ILE A 25 1.66 -4.85 6.24
N GLY A 26 0.93 -4.19 5.34
CA GLY A 26 1.50 -3.53 4.17
C GLY A 26 0.80 -3.88 2.87
N TRP A 27 1.49 -3.63 1.77
CA TRP A 27 1.06 -3.98 0.43
C TRP A 27 2.24 -4.49 -0.40
N ARG A 28 1.95 -5.23 -1.47
CA ARG A 28 2.93 -5.75 -2.41
C ARG A 28 2.42 -5.69 -3.84
N TRP A 29 3.33 -5.83 -4.79
CA TRP A 29 2.97 -6.15 -6.15
C TRP A 29 2.56 -7.62 -6.29
N ASP A 30 1.70 -7.92 -7.25
CA ASP A 30 1.35 -9.29 -7.62
C ASP A 30 2.50 -10.07 -8.26
N ALA A 31 3.36 -9.39 -9.01
CA ALA A 31 4.55 -9.96 -9.63
C ALA A 31 5.72 -8.98 -9.58
N ALA A 32 6.94 -9.50 -9.38
CA ALA A 32 8.16 -8.70 -9.41
C ALA A 32 8.52 -8.24 -10.83
N ALA A 33 8.27 -9.09 -11.83
CA ALA A 33 8.46 -8.78 -13.25
C ALA A 33 7.10 -8.46 -13.89
N GLY A 34 6.87 -7.18 -14.21
CA GLY A 34 5.62 -6.72 -14.82
C GLY A 34 4.45 -6.67 -13.84
N PRO A 35 4.51 -5.84 -12.78
CA PRO A 35 3.43 -5.71 -11.81
C PRO A 35 2.15 -5.20 -12.48
N LYS A 36 1.01 -5.79 -12.13
CA LYS A 36 -0.31 -5.37 -12.63
C LYS A 36 -1.28 -5.02 -11.52
N LYS A 37 -1.00 -5.44 -10.28
CA LYS A 37 -1.90 -5.26 -9.14
C LYS A 37 -1.13 -4.89 -7.88
N VAL A 38 -1.74 -4.02 -7.09
CA VAL A 38 -1.41 -3.81 -5.69
C VAL A 38 -2.23 -4.80 -4.86
N LEU A 39 -1.57 -5.64 -4.07
CA LEU A 39 -2.18 -6.60 -3.16
C LEU A 39 -1.91 -6.18 -1.73
N LEU A 40 -2.96 -6.03 -0.92
CA LEU A 40 -2.82 -5.82 0.51
C LEU A 40 -2.33 -7.09 1.19
N CYS A 41 -1.43 -6.96 2.16
CA CYS A 41 -1.02 -8.06 3.01
C CYS A 41 -2.20 -8.55 3.87
N PRO A 42 -2.23 -9.83 4.32
CA PRO A 42 -3.41 -10.43 4.93
C PRO A 42 -4.02 -9.63 6.08
N SER A 43 -3.22 -9.20 7.05
CA SER A 43 -3.72 -8.44 8.20
C SER A 43 -4.23 -7.04 7.82
N THR A 44 -3.60 -6.40 6.81
CA THR A 44 -4.11 -5.14 6.25
C THR A 44 -5.45 -5.34 5.54
N CYS A 45 -5.57 -6.42 4.76
CA CYS A 45 -6.81 -6.78 4.08
C CYS A 45 -7.96 -6.99 5.08
N ASP A 46 -7.71 -7.72 6.17
CA ASP A 46 -8.71 -7.98 7.20
C ASP A 46 -9.10 -6.71 7.95
N THR A 47 -8.13 -5.82 8.23
CA THR A 47 -8.40 -4.51 8.83
C THR A 47 -9.28 -3.65 7.92
N VAL A 48 -8.96 -3.56 6.63
CA VAL A 48 -9.71 -2.74 5.67
C VAL A 48 -11.14 -3.26 5.49
N LYS A 49 -11.35 -4.58 5.44
CA LYS A 49 -12.68 -5.20 5.29
C LYS A 49 -13.67 -4.81 6.39
N VAL A 50 -13.18 -4.56 7.61
CA VAL A 50 -14.04 -4.22 8.75
C VAL A 50 -14.20 -2.72 8.97
N GLN A 51 -13.44 -1.88 8.26
CA GLN A 51 -13.56 -0.43 8.34
C GLN A 51 -14.72 0.09 7.48
N ASN A 52 -15.93 0.06 8.04
CA ASN A 52 -17.10 0.64 7.39
C ASN A 52 -16.93 2.17 7.23
N GLY A 53 -17.14 2.67 6.01
CA GLY A 53 -16.91 4.08 5.67
C GLY A 53 -15.44 4.48 5.47
N GLY A 54 -14.50 3.53 5.62
CA GLY A 54 -13.10 3.73 5.24
C GLY A 54 -12.87 3.57 3.73
N ARG A 55 -11.68 3.94 3.26
CA ARG A 55 -11.26 3.76 1.86
C ARG A 55 -9.77 3.50 1.75
N VAL A 56 -9.38 2.94 0.61
CA VAL A 56 -7.97 2.82 0.21
C VAL A 56 -7.67 3.96 -0.77
N GLU A 57 -6.61 4.71 -0.52
CA GLU A 57 -6.09 5.74 -1.43
C GLU A 57 -4.74 5.29 -1.99
N ILE A 58 -4.52 5.55 -3.28
CA ILE A 58 -3.23 5.30 -3.94
C ILE A 58 -2.76 6.62 -4.53
N GLU A 59 -1.62 7.09 -4.05
CA GLU A 59 -0.97 8.28 -4.57
C GLU A 59 0.11 7.88 -5.56
N LEU A 60 -0.12 8.22 -6.84
CA LEU A 60 0.82 8.04 -7.92
C LEU A 60 1.51 9.38 -8.20
N ALA A 61 2.82 9.43 -7.99
CA ALA A 61 3.65 10.57 -8.29
C ALA A 61 4.85 10.13 -9.13
N CYS A 62 5.18 10.92 -10.15
CA CYS A 62 6.46 10.84 -10.84
C CYS A 62 7.44 11.73 -10.08
N VAL A 63 8.36 11.12 -9.33
CA VAL A 63 9.46 11.85 -8.68
C VAL A 63 10.75 11.47 -9.40
N ASP A 64 11.56 12.47 -9.78
CA ASP A 64 12.94 12.22 -10.15
C ASP A 64 13.59 11.53 -8.94
N ARG A 65 14.02 10.27 -9.08
CA ARG A 65 14.76 9.57 -8.02
C ARG A 65 16.17 10.17 -7.98
N PRO A 66 16.56 10.93 -6.95
CA PRO A 66 17.95 11.39 -6.83
C PRO A 66 18.95 10.23 -6.67
N ASP A 67 18.48 9.01 -6.45
CA ASP A 67 19.32 7.82 -6.24
C ASP A 67 19.85 7.18 -7.53
N ALA A 68 19.57 7.75 -8.71
CA ALA A 68 20.31 7.43 -9.92
C ALA A 68 21.51 8.39 -10.05
N ILE A 69 22.49 8.24 -9.14
CA ILE A 69 23.80 8.87 -9.32
C ILE A 69 24.41 8.23 -10.57
N HIS A 70 24.59 9.05 -11.61
CA HIS A 70 25.31 8.74 -12.84
C HIS A 70 26.82 8.78 -12.59
#